data_AF-A0A3C1H2R6-F1
#
_entry.id   AF-A0A3C1H2R6-F1
#
_cell.length_a   1.000
_cell.length_b   1.000
_cell.length_c   1.000
_cell.angle_alpha   90.00
_cell.angle_beta   90.00
_cell.angle_gamma   90.00
#
_symmetry.space_group_name_H-M   'P 1'
#
loop_
_entity.id
_entity.type
_entity.pdbx_description
1 polymer ?
#
loop_
_entity_poly.entity_id
_entity_poly.type
_entity_poly.pdbx_seq_one_letter_code
_entity_poly.pdbx_strand_id
1 'polypeptide(L)'
;ARGKSGSSDASAEFIGKMRTLFDNAGVIWQTGELGKVDLGGGGTVAAYLANLNIDTVDLGVPVLSMHAPLEVVSKIDVYMCYAAIAAFNAS
;
A
#
# COMPACT_ATOMS: atom_id res chain seq x y z
N ALA A 1 3.11 -3.10 -23.40
CA ALA A 1 1.80 -3.65 -23.85
C ALA A 1 0.96 -4.29 -22.72
N ARG A 2 1.48 -4.51 -21.50
CA ARG A 2 0.71 -5.20 -20.45
C ARG A 2 0.32 -4.34 -19.24
N GLY A 3 0.71 -3.05 -19.16
CA GLY A 3 0.15 -2.09 -18.20
C GLY A 3 0.05 -2.63 -16.77
N LYS A 4 -1.13 -2.51 -16.14
CA LYS A 4 -1.44 -3.01 -14.77
C LYS A 4 -1.70 -4.54 -14.69
N SER A 5 -1.18 -5.34 -15.61
CA SER A 5 -1.47 -6.79 -15.68
C SER A 5 -1.05 -7.51 -14.39
N GLY A 6 -1.94 -8.37 -13.87
CA GLY A 6 -1.66 -9.21 -12.70
C GLY A 6 -1.73 -8.51 -11.35
N SER A 7 -2.20 -7.26 -11.30
CA SER A 7 -2.38 -6.48 -10.07
C SER A 7 -3.86 -6.34 -9.70
N SER A 8 -4.15 -6.11 -8.41
CA SER A 8 -5.41 -5.49 -7.98
C SER A 8 -5.38 -3.97 -8.24
N ASP A 9 -6.56 -3.38 -8.43
CA ASP A 9 -6.75 -1.93 -8.51
C ASP A 9 -7.82 -1.54 -7.49
N ALA A 10 -7.43 -0.83 -6.42
CA ALA A 10 -8.34 -0.45 -5.35
C ALA A 10 -9.41 0.52 -5.86
N SER A 11 -10.67 0.35 -5.44
CA SER A 11 -11.74 1.25 -5.87
C SER A 11 -11.53 2.67 -5.34
N ALA A 12 -11.94 3.67 -6.12
CA ALA A 12 -11.80 5.07 -5.72
C ALA A 12 -12.57 5.40 -4.43
N GLU A 13 -13.72 4.75 -4.23
CA GLU A 13 -14.54 4.89 -3.03
C GLU A 13 -13.81 4.35 -1.79
N PHE A 14 -13.19 3.17 -1.90
CA PHE A 14 -12.43 2.58 -0.79
C PHE A 14 -11.19 3.43 -0.46
N ILE A 15 -10.47 3.92 -1.46
CA ILE A 15 -9.36 4.87 -1.25
C ILE A 15 -9.85 6.16 -0.56
N GLY A 16 -11.02 6.69 -0.94
CA GLY A 16 -11.62 7.85 -0.28
C GLY A 16 -11.90 7.62 1.21
N LYS A 17 -12.41 6.44 1.56
CA LYS A 17 -12.59 6.00 2.95
C LYS A 17 -11.25 5.95 3.70
N MET A 18 -10.23 5.32 3.11
CA MET A 18 -8.91 5.18 3.74
C MET A 18 -8.22 6.53 3.98
N ARG A 19 -8.28 7.44 3.00
CA ARG A 19 -7.74 8.81 3.14
C ARG A 19 -8.39 9.55 4.30
N THR A 20 -9.71 9.53 4.37
CA THR A 20 -10.47 10.20 5.44
C THR A 20 -10.10 9.62 6.81
N LEU A 21 -10.00 8.29 6.91
CA LEU A 21 -9.59 7.61 8.13
C LEU A 21 -8.19 8.04 8.58
N PHE A 22 -7.21 8.04 7.67
CA PHE A 22 -5.83 8.40 7.97
C PHE A 22 -5.70 9.86 8.38
N ASP A 23 -6.34 10.77 7.66
CA ASP A 23 -6.32 12.21 7.96
C ASP A 23 -6.92 12.49 9.35
N ASN A 24 -8.03 11.83 9.70
CA ASN A 24 -8.67 11.97 11.03
C ASN A 24 -7.82 11.39 12.17
N ALA A 25 -7.07 10.32 11.89
CA ALA A 25 -6.18 9.68 12.86
C ALA A 25 -4.80 10.36 12.97
N GLY A 26 -4.53 11.41 12.18
CA GLY A 26 -3.23 12.08 12.14
C GLY A 26 -2.12 11.21 11.54
N VAL A 27 -2.48 10.22 10.71
CA VAL A 27 -1.52 9.34 10.03
C VAL A 27 -0.95 10.06 8.82
N ILE A 28 0.37 10.24 8.78
CA ILE A 28 1.07 10.78 7.62
C ILE A 28 1.22 9.66 6.58
N TRP A 29 0.71 9.86 5.37
CA TRP A 29 0.71 8.87 4.30
C TRP A 29 1.16 9.45 2.96
N GLN A 30 1.53 8.57 2.03
CA GLN A 30 1.94 8.91 0.67
C GLN A 30 1.47 7.85 -0.32
N THR A 31 1.30 8.23 -1.59
CA THR A 31 1.12 7.28 -2.69
C THR A 31 2.48 6.80 -3.19
N GLY A 32 2.60 5.52 -3.54
CA GLY A 32 3.79 4.96 -4.16
C GLY A 32 3.46 4.18 -5.43
N GLU A 33 4.29 4.33 -6.46
CA GLU A 33 4.29 3.51 -7.67
C GLU A 33 5.60 2.73 -7.77
N LEU A 34 5.56 1.52 -8.31
CA LEU A 34 6.75 0.68 -8.47
C LEU A 34 7.56 1.07 -9.72
N GLY A 35 8.21 2.23 -9.66
CA GLY A 35 9.06 2.74 -10.72
C GLY A 35 8.30 3.26 -11.94
N LYS A 36 9.05 3.66 -12.98
CA LYS A 36 8.45 4.14 -14.23
C LYS A 36 7.75 2.99 -14.97
N VAL A 37 6.78 3.35 -15.83
CA VAL A 37 6.12 2.40 -16.74
C VAL A 37 7.17 1.60 -17.52
N ASP A 38 6.97 0.29 -17.60
CA ASP A 38 7.84 -0.69 -18.26
C ASP A 38 9.26 -0.85 -17.66
N LEU A 39 9.56 -0.27 -16.48
CA LEU A 39 10.86 -0.44 -15.79
C LEU A 39 10.95 -1.74 -15.00
N GLY A 40 9.82 -2.22 -14.47
CA GLY A 40 9.77 -3.37 -13.59
C GLY A 40 8.36 -3.92 -13.46
N GLY A 41 8.25 -5.07 -12.78
CA GLY A 41 6.99 -5.71 -12.43
C GLY A 41 6.92 -5.90 -10.92
N GLY A 42 5.70 -5.85 -10.39
CA GLY A 42 5.40 -6.17 -9.01
C GLY A 42 4.30 -7.22 -8.93
N GLY A 43 3.42 -7.03 -7.97
CA GLY A 43 2.31 -7.95 -7.69
C GLY A 43 2.37 -8.36 -6.24
N THR A 44 1.26 -8.16 -5.54
CA THR A 44 1.10 -8.54 -4.13
C THR A 44 0.00 -9.58 -4.02
N VAL A 45 -0.20 -10.09 -2.81
CA VAL A 45 -1.30 -11.00 -2.52
C VAL A 45 -2.69 -10.33 -2.61
N ALA A 46 -2.75 -8.99 -2.70
CA ALA A 46 -4.00 -8.24 -2.78
C ALA A 46 -4.88 -8.65 -3.96
N ALA A 47 -4.28 -9.03 -5.10
CA ALA A 47 -5.00 -9.52 -6.27
C ALA A 47 -5.85 -10.77 -5.96
N TYR A 48 -5.38 -11.64 -5.07
CA TYR A 48 -6.12 -12.85 -4.69
C TYR A 48 -7.30 -12.54 -3.76
N LEU A 49 -7.12 -11.58 -2.84
CA LEU A 49 -8.18 -11.14 -1.93
C LEU A 49 -9.28 -10.38 -2.68
N ALA A 50 -8.90 -9.50 -3.61
CA ALA A 50 -9.82 -8.77 -4.45
C ALA A 50 -10.70 -9.71 -5.29
N ASN A 51 -10.16 -10.84 -5.77
CA ASN A 51 -10.92 -11.87 -6.50
C ASN A 51 -11.99 -12.57 -5.64
N LEU A 52 -11.94 -12.43 -4.32
CA LEU A 52 -12.97 -12.91 -3.39
C LEU A 52 -14.03 -11.83 -3.08
N ASN A 53 -14.07 -10.74 -3.86
CA ASN A 53 -14.92 -9.57 -3.63
C ASN A 53 -14.66 -8.87 -2.29
N ILE A 54 -13.41 -8.87 -1.83
CA ILE A 54 -12.99 -8.15 -0.63
C ILE A 54 -12.37 -6.82 -1.07
N ASP A 55 -12.91 -5.70 -0.57
CA ASP A 55 -12.29 -4.38 -0.78
C ASP A 55 -10.86 -4.39 -0.24
N THR A 56 -9.90 -4.20 -1.14
CA THR A 56 -8.48 -4.38 -0.83
C THR A 56 -7.67 -3.20 -1.35
N VAL A 57 -6.68 -2.77 -0.57
CA VAL A 57 -5.70 -1.76 -0.95
C VAL A 57 -4.31 -2.21 -0.52
N ASP A 58 -3.31 -1.96 -1.36
CA ASP A 58 -1.91 -2.17 -1.01
C ASP A 58 -1.40 -1.02 -0.13
N LEU A 59 -0.80 -1.38 1.00
CA LEU A 59 -0.17 -0.45 1.94
C LEU A 59 1.08 -1.05 2.56
N GLY A 60 2.04 -0.22 2.95
CA GLY A 60 3.28 -0.68 3.55
C GLY A 60 4.28 0.44 3.76
N VAL A 61 5.48 0.07 4.19
CA VAL A 61 6.60 1.00 4.38
C VAL A 61 7.50 1.03 3.14
N PRO A 62 8.04 2.20 2.75
CA PRO A 62 9.07 2.24 1.73
C PRO A 62 10.35 1.58 2.24
N VAL A 63 10.98 0.78 1.37
CA VAL A 63 12.21 0.04 1.67
C VAL A 63 13.29 0.44 0.68
N LEU A 64 14.50 0.67 1.19
CA LEU A 64 15.70 0.79 0.37
C LEU A 64 16.38 -0.57 0.23
N SER A 65 16.82 -0.88 -1.00
CA SER A 65 17.52 -2.12 -1.35
C SER A 65 16.70 -3.38 -1.06
N MET A 66 15.41 -3.37 -1.41
CA MET A 66 14.52 -4.52 -1.28
C MET A 66 15.16 -5.79 -1.89
N HIS A 67 15.11 -6.91 -1.15
CA HIS A 67 15.76 -8.19 -1.40
C HIS A 67 17.29 -8.26 -1.20
N ALA A 68 17.95 -7.19 -0.75
CA ALA A 68 19.35 -7.29 -0.33
C ALA A 68 19.49 -8.06 1.00
N PRO A 69 20.66 -8.62 1.33
CA PRO A 69 20.91 -9.22 2.65
C PRO A 69 20.71 -8.26 3.83
N LEU A 70 20.77 -6.94 3.58
CA LEU A 70 20.47 -5.91 4.55
C LEU A 70 19.60 -4.82 3.90
N GLU A 71 18.33 -4.81 4.25
CA GLU A 71 17.35 -3.80 3.85
C GLU A 71 17.33 -2.64 4.85
N VAL A 72 16.88 -1.46 4.40
CA VAL A 72 16.79 -0.27 5.26
C VAL A 72 15.40 0.36 5.17
N VAL A 73 14.85 0.68 6.34
CA VAL A 73 13.55 1.36 6.49
C VAL A 73 13.65 2.50 7.50
N SER A 74 12.78 3.51 7.35
CA SER A 74 12.66 4.60 8.32
C SER A 74 11.87 4.17 9.55
N LYS A 75 12.32 4.57 10.74
CA LYS A 75 11.55 4.38 11.99
C LYS A 75 10.20 5.11 11.96
N ILE A 76 10.15 6.27 11.30
CA ILE A 76 8.94 7.08 11.22
C ILE A 76 7.89 6.37 10.35
N ASP A 77 8.31 5.83 9.21
CA ASP A 77 7.41 5.09 8.32
C ASP A 77 6.86 3.83 8.99
N VAL A 78 7.68 3.10 9.75
CA VAL A 78 7.24 1.95 10.54
C VAL A 78 6.18 2.35 11.57
N TYR A 79 6.41 3.45 12.29
CA TYR A 79 5.45 3.95 13.28
C TYR A 79 4.13 4.41 12.64
N MET A 80 4.19 5.12 11.51
CA MET A 80 2.99 5.57 10.80
C MET A 80 2.21 4.39 10.20
N CYS A 81 2.90 3.36 9.70
CA CYS A 81 2.25 2.13 9.25
C CYS A 81 1.52 1.42 10.40
N TYR A 82 2.14 1.32 11.58
CA TYR A 82 1.47 0.82 12.78
C TYR A 82 0.22 1.66 13.14
N ALA A 83 0.34 2.98 13.16
CA ALA A 83 -0.77 3.88 13.45
C ALA A 83 -1.92 3.75 12.43
N ALA A 84 -1.60 3.61 11.14
CA ALA A 84 -2.57 3.39 10.07
C ALA A 84 -3.39 2.10 10.29
N ILE A 85 -2.70 0.99 10.60
CA ILE A 85 -3.33 -0.31 10.85
C ILE A 85 -4.17 -0.24 12.13
N ALA A 86 -3.68 0.41 13.18
CA ALA A 86 -4.41 0.60 14.42
C ALA A 86 -5.70 1.43 14.20
N ALA A 87 -5.61 2.52 13.42
CA ALA A 87 -6.77 3.34 13.07
C ALA A 87 -7.81 2.55 12.28
N PHE A 88 -7.39 1.73 11.33
CA PHE A 88 -8.29 0.85 10.55
C PHE A 88 -9.00 -0.19 11.43
N ASN A 89 -8.29 -0.81 12.36
CA ASN A 89 -8.90 -1.79 13.27
C ASN A 89 -9.85 -1.17 14.31
N ALA A 90 -9.72 0.13 14.57
CA ALA A 90 -10.58 0.86 15.51
C ALA A 90 -11.77 1.57 14.83
N SER A 91 -11.84 1.55 13.49
CA SER A 91 -12.86 2.25 12.69
C SER A 91 -14.17 1.49 12.51
#